data_AF-A0A7V9W0T1-F1
#
_entry.id   AF-A0A7V9W0T1-F1
#
_cell.length_a   1.000
_cell.length_b   1.000
_cell.length_c   1.000
_cell.angle_alpha   90.00
_cell.angle_beta   90.00
_cell.angle_gamma   90.00
#
_symmetry.space_group_name_H-M   'P 1'
#
loop_
_entity.id
_entity.type
_entity.pdbx_description
1 polymer ?
#
loop_
_entity_poly.entity_id
_entity_poly.type
_entity_poly.pdbx_seq_one_letter_code
_entity_poly.pdbx_strand_id
1 'polypeptide(L)'
;MPTNIEFTIAAIGAACMLAACVLMIPAAIISLFKIIEADRYFGVGRLGGERLALKGLPFSLGRMAQYGLVLMFSNTSFIQKRYATELEKIAASSPPKNLTRLLIWLYGTWFLLGVATFLFGSLLLAMS
;
A
#
# COMPACT_ATOMS: atom_id res chain seq x y z
N MET A 1 23.88 24.59 -16.04
CA MET A 1 23.97 23.16 -16.41
C MET A 1 23.82 22.37 -15.12
N PRO A 2 22.94 21.37 -15.06
CA PRO A 2 22.81 20.56 -13.86
C PRO A 2 24.15 19.89 -13.56
N THR A 3 24.55 19.86 -12.30
CA THR A 3 25.74 19.11 -11.89
C THR A 3 25.52 17.61 -12.12
N ASN A 4 26.59 16.83 -12.25
CA ASN A 4 26.50 15.36 -12.37
C ASN A 4 25.68 14.73 -11.22
N ILE A 5 25.64 15.40 -10.06
CA ILE A 5 24.88 14.99 -8.87
C ILE A 5 23.38 15.20 -9.08
N GLU A 6 22.95 16.39 -9.54
CA GLU A 6 21.53 16.68 -9.85
C GLU A 6 20.97 15.70 -10.88
N PHE A 7 21.73 15.42 -11.94
CA PHE A 7 21.33 14.46 -12.97
C PHE A 7 21.16 13.05 -12.39
N THR A 8 22.08 12.62 -11.51
CA THR A 8 22.01 11.31 -10.86
C THR A 8 20.78 11.20 -9.95
N ILE A 9 20.50 12.23 -9.15
CA ILE A 9 19.32 12.28 -8.27
C ILE A 9 18.02 12.23 -9.09
N ALA A 10 17.95 13.00 -10.17
CA ALA A 10 16.80 13.00 -11.08
C ALA A 10 16.58 11.62 -11.72
N ALA A 11 17.65 10.98 -12.19
CA ALA A 11 17.59 9.66 -12.80
C ALA A 11 17.12 8.57 -11.82
N ILE A 12 17.64 8.58 -10.59
CA ILE A 12 17.21 7.64 -9.54
C ILE A 12 15.73 7.87 -9.17
N GLY A 13 15.32 9.12 -8.97
CA GLY A 13 13.93 9.46 -8.69
C GLY A 13 12.97 8.99 -9.78
N ALA A 14 13.33 9.23 -11.05
CA ALA A 14 12.56 8.77 -12.21
C ALA A 14 12.50 7.23 -12.30
N ALA A 15 13.61 6.54 -12.01
CA ALA A 15 13.65 5.08 -11.98
C ALA A 15 12.75 4.50 -10.87
N CYS A 16 12.74 5.10 -9.67
CA CYS A 16 11.84 4.71 -8.59
C CYS A 16 10.36 4.89 -8.97
N MET A 17 10.03 6.01 -9.62
CA MET A 17 8.66 6.26 -10.11
C MET A 17 8.26 5.25 -11.18
N LEU A 18 9.13 4.95 -12.14
CA LEU A 18 8.88 3.94 -13.17
C LEU A 18 8.68 2.55 -12.56
N ALA A 19 9.51 2.17 -11.59
CA ALA A 19 9.37 0.91 -10.86
C ALA A 19 8.01 0.83 -10.14
N ALA A 20 7.54 1.92 -9.54
CA ALA A 20 6.22 1.97 -8.90
C ALA A 20 5.10 1.73 -9.91
N CYS A 21 5.16 2.38 -11.07
CA CYS A 21 4.20 2.17 -12.16
C CYS A 21 4.20 0.73 -12.67
N VAL A 22 5.38 0.13 -12.89
CA VAL A 22 5.50 -1.27 -13.34
C VAL A 22 4.89 -2.22 -12.31
N LEU A 23 5.14 -1.99 -11.02
CA LEU A 23 4.58 -2.79 -9.93
C LEU A 23 3.06 -2.62 -9.77
N MET A 24 2.46 -1.57 -10.35
CA MET A 24 1.00 -1.45 -10.37
C MET A 24 0.33 -2.58 -11.16
N ILE A 25 0.95 -3.05 -12.23
CA ILE A 25 0.38 -4.08 -13.11
C ILE A 25 0.17 -5.41 -12.36
N PRO A 26 1.21 -6.03 -11.75
CA PRO A 26 1.02 -7.26 -10.99
C PRO A 26 0.14 -7.02 -9.75
N ALA A 27 0.23 -5.86 -9.10
CA ALA A 27 -0.63 -5.51 -7.97
C ALA A 27 -2.12 -5.47 -8.35
N ALA A 28 -2.45 -4.86 -9.48
CA ALA A 28 -3.80 -4.80 -10.01
C ALA A 28 -4.34 -6.19 -10.34
N ILE A 29 -3.54 -7.03 -11.02
CA ILE A 29 -3.89 -8.42 -11.35
C ILE A 29 -4.15 -9.22 -10.07
N ILE A 30 -3.20 -9.21 -9.13
CA ILE A 30 -3.33 -9.89 -7.84
C ILE A 30 -4.60 -9.41 -7.12
N SER A 31 -4.89 -8.11 -7.17
CA SER A 31 -6.06 -7.57 -6.49
C SER A 31 -7.38 -8.09 -7.04
N LEU A 32 -7.47 -8.35 -8.35
CA LEU A 32 -8.69 -8.90 -8.94
C LEU A 32 -8.97 -10.33 -8.46
N PHE A 33 -7.93 -11.14 -8.27
CA PHE A 33 -8.08 -12.54 -7.84
C PHE A 33 -8.18 -12.70 -6.33
N LYS A 34 -7.46 -11.88 -5.55
CA LYS A 34 -7.33 -12.05 -4.10
C LYS A 34 -8.25 -11.15 -3.27
N ILE A 35 -8.98 -10.22 -3.89
CA ILE A 35 -9.90 -9.34 -3.15
C ILE A 35 -11.00 -10.10 -2.42
N ILE A 36 -11.59 -11.14 -3.00
CA ILE A 36 -12.67 -11.90 -2.35
C ILE A 36 -12.15 -12.59 -1.08
N GLU A 37 -10.96 -13.17 -1.17
CA GLU A 37 -10.28 -13.79 -0.03
C GLU A 37 -9.91 -12.72 1.02
N ALA A 38 -9.37 -11.57 0.59
CA ALA A 38 -9.04 -10.47 1.49
C ALA A 38 -10.28 -9.90 2.20
N ASP A 39 -11.37 -9.67 1.48
CA ASP A 39 -12.63 -9.14 2.02
C ASP A 39 -13.22 -10.07 3.08
N ARG A 40 -13.07 -11.39 2.92
CA ARG A 40 -13.57 -12.38 3.89
C ARG A 40 -12.93 -12.22 5.27
N TYR A 41 -11.65 -11.85 5.34
CA TYR A 41 -10.91 -11.75 6.60
C TYR A 41 -10.77 -10.30 7.10
N PHE A 42 -10.54 -9.36 6.17
CA PHE A 42 -10.19 -7.98 6.48
C PHE A 42 -11.31 -6.98 6.19
N GLY A 43 -12.36 -7.38 5.45
CA GLY A 43 -13.53 -6.57 5.14
C GLY A 43 -14.52 -6.44 6.30
N VAL A 44 -14.04 -6.18 7.52
CA VAL A 44 -14.87 -6.08 8.73
C VAL A 44 -15.12 -4.63 9.13
N GLY A 45 -16.34 -4.33 9.62
CA GLY A 45 -16.68 -3.00 10.15
C GLY A 45 -16.37 -1.87 9.17
N ARG A 46 -15.53 -0.91 9.60
CA ARG A 46 -15.13 0.25 8.78
C ARG A 46 -14.22 -0.11 7.59
N LEU A 47 -13.58 -1.27 7.62
CA LEU A 47 -12.72 -1.78 6.54
C LEU A 47 -13.54 -2.50 5.45
N GLY A 48 -14.73 -3.00 5.81
CA GLY A 48 -15.70 -3.58 4.90
C GLY A 48 -16.57 -2.51 4.23
N GLY A 49 -17.36 -1.77 5.02
CA GLY A 49 -18.21 -0.66 4.58
C GLY A 49 -19.00 -0.85 3.28
N GLU A 50 -19.47 0.26 2.68
CA GLU A 50 -20.15 0.27 1.38
C GLU A 50 -19.22 -0.15 0.21
N ARG A 51 -17.91 -0.16 0.44
CA ARG A 51 -16.89 -0.49 -0.58
C ARG A 51 -16.83 -1.98 -0.92
N LEU A 52 -17.37 -2.86 -0.08
CA LEU A 52 -17.52 -4.29 -0.38
C LEU A 52 -18.40 -4.54 -1.62
N ALA A 53 -19.37 -3.66 -1.87
CA ALA A 53 -20.25 -3.76 -3.04
C ALA A 53 -19.51 -3.41 -4.35
N LEU A 54 -18.47 -2.57 -4.28
CA LEU A 54 -17.68 -2.14 -5.44
C LEU A 54 -16.53 -3.12 -5.69
N LYS A 55 -16.78 -4.11 -6.56
CA LYS A 55 -15.77 -5.06 -7.04
C LYS A 55 -15.21 -4.60 -8.38
N GLY A 56 -13.89 -4.62 -8.51
CA GLY A 56 -13.18 -4.24 -9.74
C GLY A 56 -12.13 -3.16 -9.49
N LEU A 57 -11.25 -2.95 -10.47
CA LEU A 57 -10.31 -1.84 -10.43
C LEU A 57 -11.07 -0.51 -10.61
N PRO A 58 -10.63 0.58 -9.93
CA PRO A 58 -9.48 0.69 -9.02
C PRO A 58 -9.81 0.33 -7.56
N PHE A 59 -11.07 0.04 -7.24
CA PHE A 59 -11.58 -0.10 -5.87
C PHE A 59 -11.00 -1.32 -5.14
N SER A 60 -10.83 -2.46 -5.82
CA SER A 60 -10.22 -3.67 -5.25
C SER A 60 -8.77 -3.42 -4.82
N LEU A 61 -7.98 -2.76 -5.66
CA LEU A 61 -6.58 -2.45 -5.39
C LEU A 61 -6.46 -1.47 -4.22
N GLY A 62 -7.27 -0.41 -4.22
CA GLY A 62 -7.29 0.57 -3.13
C GLY A 62 -7.67 -0.04 -1.78
N ARG A 63 -8.62 -0.98 -1.75
CA ARG A 63 -8.99 -1.69 -0.52
C ARG A 63 -7.88 -2.59 0.00
N MET A 64 -7.24 -3.37 -0.88
CA MET A 64 -6.11 -4.21 -0.48
C MET A 64 -4.94 -3.39 0.03
N ALA A 65 -4.66 -2.24 -0.58
CA ALA A 65 -3.67 -1.30 -0.08
C ALA A 65 -4.05 -0.76 1.31
N GLN A 66 -5.33 -0.43 1.54
CA GLN A 66 -5.83 0.01 2.85
C GLN A 66 -5.70 -1.08 3.91
N TYR A 67 -5.99 -2.34 3.57
CA TYR A 67 -5.77 -3.48 4.47
C TYR A 67 -4.28 -3.63 4.81
N GLY A 68 -3.41 -3.55 3.80
CA GLY A 68 -1.95 -3.55 3.97
C GLY A 68 -1.47 -2.45 4.90
N LEU A 69 -1.96 -1.22 4.75
CA LEU A 69 -1.65 -0.08 5.63
C LEU A 69 -2.01 -0.37 7.09
N VAL A 70 -3.25 -0.80 7.33
CA VAL A 70 -3.73 -1.05 8.69
C VAL A 70 -2.96 -2.20 9.35
N LEU A 71 -2.60 -3.23 8.58
CA LEU A 71 -1.76 -4.33 9.07
C LEU A 71 -0.33 -3.89 9.35
N MET A 72 0.27 -3.10 8.46
CA MET A 72 1.67 -2.65 8.62
C MET A 72 1.83 -1.72 9.83
N PHE A 73 0.81 -0.91 10.12
CA PHE A 73 0.80 0.04 11.23
C PHE A 73 -0.09 -0.39 12.40
N SER A 74 -0.43 -1.68 12.51
CA SER A 74 -1.33 -2.20 13.57
C SER A 74 -0.83 -1.94 14.99
N ASN A 75 0.47 -1.74 15.16
CA ASN A 75 1.12 -1.48 16.44
C ASN A 75 1.20 0.02 16.78
N THR A 76 0.80 0.91 15.86
CA THR A 76 0.81 2.35 16.10
C THR A 76 -0.44 2.76 16.87
N SER A 77 -0.27 3.61 17.89
CA SER A 77 -1.36 4.09 18.76
C SER A 77 -2.53 4.69 17.99
N PHE A 78 -2.27 5.39 16.89
CA PHE A 78 -3.31 5.95 16.01
C PHE A 78 -4.20 4.87 15.39
N ILE A 79 -3.59 3.82 14.84
CA ILE A 79 -4.33 2.73 14.18
C ILE A 79 -5.07 1.89 15.23
N GLN A 80 -4.44 1.59 16.37
CA GLN A 80 -5.12 0.91 17.46
C GLN A 80 -6.33 1.70 17.95
N LYS A 81 -6.19 3.01 18.17
CA LYS A 81 -7.33 3.83 18.61
C LYS A 81 -8.45 3.89 17.57
N ARG A 82 -8.12 3.87 16.27
CA ARG A 82 -9.11 4.04 15.19
C ARG A 82 -9.77 2.73 14.75
N TYR A 83 -9.07 1.60 14.88
CA TYR A 83 -9.47 0.29 14.33
C TYR A 83 -9.36 -0.86 15.34
N ALA A 84 -9.34 -0.60 16.66
CA ALA A 84 -9.20 -1.64 17.70
C ALA A 84 -10.17 -2.81 17.49
N THR A 85 -11.46 -2.50 17.35
CA THR A 85 -12.52 -3.50 17.21
C THR A 85 -12.40 -4.31 15.92
N GLU A 86 -11.99 -3.68 14.82
CA GLU A 86 -11.71 -4.37 13.56
C GLU A 86 -10.48 -5.28 13.67
N LEU A 87 -9.40 -4.81 14.31
CA LEU A 87 -8.19 -5.58 14.52
C LEU A 87 -8.43 -6.83 15.39
N GLU A 88 -9.26 -6.70 16.43
CA GLU A 88 -9.69 -7.84 17.25
C GLU A 88 -10.47 -8.87 16.43
N LYS A 89 -11.40 -8.42 15.58
CA LYS A 89 -12.17 -9.31 14.68
C LYS A 89 -11.26 -9.99 13.65
N ILE A 90 -10.31 -9.25 13.08
CA ILE A 90 -9.32 -9.79 12.15
C ILE A 90 -8.47 -10.85 12.87
N ALA A 91 -8.00 -10.58 14.09
CA ALA A 91 -7.23 -11.55 14.88
C ALA A 91 -8.05 -12.82 15.17
N ALA A 92 -9.33 -12.67 15.54
CA ALA A 92 -10.23 -13.79 15.77
C ALA A 92 -10.47 -14.63 14.49
N SER A 93 -10.51 -13.99 13.32
CA SER A 93 -10.71 -14.67 12.03
C SER A 93 -9.50 -15.51 11.56
N SER A 94 -8.35 -15.38 12.22
CA SER A 94 -7.11 -16.13 11.93
C SER A 94 -6.72 -16.13 10.44
N PRO A 95 -6.45 -14.96 9.83
CA PRO A 95 -6.17 -14.87 8.41
C PRO A 95 -4.91 -15.65 8.00
N PRO A 96 -4.88 -16.20 6.77
CA PRO A 96 -3.73 -16.94 6.28
C PRO A 96 -2.50 -16.01 6.17
N LYS A 97 -1.37 -16.45 6.74
CA LYS A 97 -0.12 -15.65 6.81
C LYS A 97 0.34 -15.14 5.44
N ASN A 98 0.14 -15.93 4.39
CA ASN A 98 0.52 -15.56 3.02
C ASN A 98 -0.30 -14.37 2.51
N LEU A 99 -1.59 -14.30 2.85
CA LEU A 99 -2.46 -13.19 2.48
C LEU A 99 -2.07 -11.91 3.23
N THR A 100 -1.79 -12.02 4.53
CA THR A 100 -1.28 -10.89 5.33
C THR A 100 0.03 -10.34 4.76
N ARG A 101 0.99 -11.22 4.43
CA ARG A 101 2.26 -10.82 3.80
C ARG A 101 2.04 -10.15 2.45
N LEU A 102 1.13 -10.69 1.63
CA LEU A 102 0.80 -10.13 0.33
C LEU A 102 0.22 -8.71 0.45
N LEU A 103 -0.70 -8.48 1.40
CA LEU A 103 -1.27 -7.15 1.65
C LEU A 103 -0.22 -6.15 2.14
N ILE A 104 0.62 -6.57 3.09
CA ILE A 104 1.73 -5.75 3.59
C ILE A 104 2.74 -5.46 2.46
N TRP A 105 3.06 -6.44 1.61
CA TRP A 105 3.97 -6.26 0.49
C TRP A 105 3.43 -5.27 -0.53
N LEU A 106 2.16 -5.43 -0.94
CA LEU A 106 1.50 -4.52 -1.88
C LEU A 106 1.56 -3.07 -1.41
N TYR A 107 1.18 -2.82 -0.15
CA TYR A 107 1.22 -1.47 0.41
C TYR A 107 2.66 -1.00 0.67
N GLY A 108 3.48 -1.83 1.31
CA GLY A 108 4.82 -1.48 1.75
C GLY A 108 5.75 -1.15 0.61
N THR A 109 5.70 -1.90 -0.49
CA THR A 109 6.53 -1.61 -1.67
C THR A 109 6.17 -0.26 -2.29
N TRP A 110 4.88 0.05 -2.42
CA TRP A 110 4.44 1.34 -2.96
C TRP A 110 4.76 2.50 -2.00
N PHE A 111 4.57 2.29 -0.70
CA PHE A 111 4.91 3.28 0.31
C PHE A 111 6.41 3.61 0.27
N LEU A 112 7.28 2.60 0.21
CA LEU A 112 8.73 2.81 0.11
C LEU A 112 9.14 3.54 -1.17
N LEU A 113 8.57 3.17 -2.32
CA LEU A 113 8.85 3.86 -3.58
C LEU A 113 8.33 5.30 -3.59
N GLY A 114 7.16 5.54 -2.99
CA GLY A 114 6.60 6.88 -2.81
C GLY A 114 7.48 7.75 -1.91
N VAL A 115 7.93 7.23 -0.77
CA VAL A 115 8.85 7.92 0.14
C VAL A 115 10.19 8.19 -0.55
N ALA A 116 10.77 7.21 -1.26
CA ALA A 116 12.02 7.40 -1.98
C ALA A 116 11.90 8.50 -3.05
N THR A 117 10.84 8.45 -3.87
CA THR A 117 10.58 9.46 -4.91
C THR A 117 10.41 10.85 -4.30
N PHE A 118 9.68 10.95 -3.18
CA PHE A 118 9.51 12.21 -2.45
C PHE A 118 10.82 12.75 -1.89
N LEU A 119 11.68 11.89 -1.31
CA LEU A 119 12.97 12.28 -0.77
C LEU A 119 13.93 12.77 -1.88
N PHE A 120 14.03 12.04 -2.99
CA PHE A 120 14.87 12.46 -4.12
C PHE A 120 14.35 13.74 -4.78
N GLY A 121 13.03 13.88 -4.94
CA GLY A 121 12.42 15.09 -5.47
C GLY A 121 12.64 16.31 -4.57
N SER A 122 12.47 16.14 -3.25
CA SER A 122 12.73 17.21 -2.28
C SER A 122 14.20 17.60 -2.22
N LEU A 123 15.10 16.61 -2.32
CA LEU A 123 16.55 16.87 -2.38
C LEU A 123 16.90 17.67 -3.63
N LEU A 124 16.31 17.33 -4.78
CA LEU A 124 16.54 18.05 -6.03
C LEU A 124 16.05 19.50 -5.95
N LEU A 125 14.87 19.73 -5.38
CA LEU A 125 14.33 21.09 -5.16
C LEU A 125 15.17 21.91 -4.16
N ALA A 126 15.82 21.27 -3.20
CA ALA A 126 16.70 21.95 -2.26
C ALA A 126 18.07 22.31 -2.86
N MET A 127 18.46 21.64 -3.95
CA MET A 127 19.73 21.86 -4.66
C MET A 127 19.62 22.80 -5.87
N SER A 128 18.40 23.03 -6.36
CA SER A 128 18.08 23.95 -7.46
C SER A 128 17.99 25.41 -7.01
#